data_AF-A0A7K0NVI2-F1
#
_entry.id   AF-A0A7K0NVI2-F1
#
_cell.length_a   1.000
_cell.length_b   1.000
_cell.length_c   1.000
_cell.angle_alpha   90.00
_cell.angle_beta   90.00
_cell.angle_gamma   90.00
#
_symmetry.space_group_name_H-M   'P 1'
#
loop_
_entity.id
_entity.type
_entity.pdbx_description
1 polymer ?
#
loop_
_entity_poly.entity_id
_entity_poly.type
_entity_poly.pdbx_seq_one_letter_code
_entity_poly.pdbx_strand_id
1 'polypeptide(L)'
;GALDSGAVEGRVDLESGSWGSGKDWRVWEGNAVADLVAENDSLQGRLLDMVDKAHDGGDGRRDPALDQLVRSALLALSSDWAFMVTKDTAAHYARQRHLGHHADFHRLADLIASGRGPQAERVAHAQRTVDGPFAHLDARLL
;
A
#
# COMPACT_ATOMS: atom_id res chain seq x y z
N GLY A 1 23.01 10.20 23.39
CA GLY A 1 21.58 10.57 23.35
C GLY A 1 20.91 10.24 24.67
N ALA A 2 19.60 10.49 24.81
CA ALA A 2 18.85 10.27 26.07
C ALA A 2 19.01 8.84 26.66
N LEU A 3 19.19 7.84 25.79
CA LEU A 3 19.51 6.46 26.17
C LEU A 3 20.91 6.35 26.80
N ASP A 4 21.93 6.97 26.20
CA ASP A 4 23.31 6.96 26.70
C ASP A 4 23.49 7.73 28.03
N SER A 5 22.57 8.66 28.32
CA SER A 5 22.54 9.40 29.60
C SER A 5 21.74 8.68 30.70
N GLY A 6 21.24 7.46 30.46
CA GLY A 6 20.49 6.70 31.45
C GLY A 6 19.13 7.31 31.82
N ALA A 7 18.62 8.23 31.02
CA ALA A 7 17.31 8.86 31.21
C ALA A 7 16.19 7.97 30.64
N VAL A 8 16.19 6.69 31.05
CA VAL A 8 15.21 5.70 30.63
C VAL A 8 14.31 5.44 31.83
N GLU A 9 13.09 5.98 31.77
CA GLU A 9 12.04 5.57 32.68
C GLU A 9 11.55 4.17 32.29
N GLY A 10 11.10 3.37 33.27
CA GLY A 10 10.84 1.94 33.11
C GLY A 10 9.79 1.58 32.04
N ARG A 11 9.39 0.31 31.99
CA ARG A 11 8.39 -0.15 31.02
C ARG A 11 7.07 0.63 31.18
N VAL A 12 6.56 1.14 30.07
CA VAL A 12 5.23 1.73 29.94
C VAL A 12 4.43 0.89 28.95
N ASP A 13 3.18 0.56 29.30
CA ASP A 13 2.24 -0.04 28.36
C ASP A 13 1.52 1.09 27.61
N LEU A 14 1.70 1.16 26.30
CA LEU A 14 1.13 2.22 25.46
C LEU A 14 -0.28 1.84 25.00
N GLU A 15 -1.21 2.75 25.17
CA GLU A 15 -2.53 2.66 24.53
C GLU A 15 -2.44 2.98 23.04
N SER A 16 -3.44 2.54 22.28
CA SER A 16 -3.57 2.88 20.87
C SER A 16 -3.75 4.39 20.70
N GLY A 17 -3.01 4.99 19.77
CA GLY A 17 -3.17 6.40 19.46
C GLY A 17 -2.29 6.84 18.31
N SER A 18 -2.47 8.11 17.94
CA SER A 18 -1.66 8.75 16.92
C SER A 18 -1.10 10.07 17.45
N TRP A 19 -0.12 10.62 16.75
CA TRP A 19 0.34 11.99 16.97
C TRP A 19 -0.58 13.07 16.35
N GLY A 20 -1.65 12.66 15.66
CA GLY A 20 -2.59 13.53 14.95
C GLY A 20 -3.61 14.25 15.85
N SER A 21 -4.59 14.89 15.22
CA SER A 21 -5.67 15.61 15.91
C SER A 21 -6.50 14.65 16.77
N GLY A 22 -6.67 14.96 18.06
CA GLY A 22 -7.42 14.12 19.00
C GLY A 22 -6.61 12.97 19.60
N LYS A 23 -5.35 12.76 19.16
CA LYS A 23 -4.48 11.66 19.58
C LYS A 23 -5.04 10.26 19.32
N ASP A 24 -6.01 10.15 18.41
CA ASP A 24 -6.66 8.92 17.97
C ASP A 24 -6.59 8.77 16.44
N TRP A 25 -7.36 7.84 15.89
CA TRP A 25 -7.35 7.50 14.45
C TRP A 25 -8.33 8.29 13.60
N ARG A 26 -9.08 9.26 14.16
CA ARG A 26 -10.18 9.94 13.45
C ARG A 26 -9.79 10.61 12.13
N VAL A 27 -8.51 10.96 11.97
CA VAL A 27 -8.00 11.57 10.74
C VAL A 27 -7.90 10.55 9.59
N TRP A 28 -7.66 9.28 9.90
CA TRP A 28 -7.43 8.22 8.91
C TRP A 28 -8.56 7.18 8.86
N GLU A 29 -9.41 7.11 9.89
CA GLU A 29 -10.53 6.14 9.99
C GLU A 29 -11.89 6.82 10.28
N GLY A 30 -11.99 8.14 10.06
CA GLY A 30 -13.24 8.87 10.23
C GLY A 30 -14.22 8.68 9.07
N ASN A 31 -15.48 9.07 9.27
CA ASN A 31 -16.56 8.95 8.27
C ASN A 31 -16.22 9.52 6.88
N ALA A 32 -15.37 10.56 6.81
CA ALA A 32 -14.98 11.21 5.55
C ALA A 32 -14.10 10.34 4.65
N VAL A 33 -13.48 9.30 5.20
CA VAL A 33 -12.50 8.42 4.53
C VAL A 33 -12.81 6.93 4.74
N ALA A 34 -13.98 6.60 5.30
CA ALA A 34 -14.38 5.22 5.55
C ALA A 34 -14.41 4.36 4.28
N ASP A 35 -14.70 4.98 3.13
CA ASP A 35 -14.63 4.36 1.81
C ASP A 35 -13.19 3.97 1.43
N LEU A 36 -12.23 4.89 1.62
CA LEU A 36 -10.81 4.62 1.37
C LEU A 36 -10.29 3.46 2.24
N VAL A 37 -10.71 3.40 3.51
CA VAL A 37 -10.34 2.33 4.44
C VAL A 37 -10.87 0.98 3.95
N ALA A 38 -12.15 0.89 3.60
CA ALA A 38 -12.76 -0.35 3.13
C ALA A 38 -12.14 -0.86 1.81
N GLU A 39 -11.82 0.06 0.89
CA GLU A 39 -11.11 -0.26 -0.34
C GLU A 39 -9.69 -0.77 -0.05
N ASN A 40 -8.97 -0.13 0.88
CA ASN A 40 -7.63 -0.52 1.29
C ASN A 40 -7.60 -1.90 1.96
N ASP A 41 -8.59 -2.25 2.78
CA ASP A 41 -8.71 -3.59 3.37
C ASP A 41 -8.89 -4.66 2.29
N SER A 42 -9.75 -4.38 1.30
CA SER A 42 -9.99 -5.28 0.17
C SER A 42 -8.73 -5.46 -0.70
N LEU A 43 -7.99 -4.38 -0.96
CA LEU A 43 -6.74 -4.40 -1.72
C LEU A 43 -5.64 -5.18 -0.97
N GLN A 44 -5.51 -4.99 0.34
CA GLN A 44 -4.54 -5.72 1.16
C GLN A 44 -4.81 -7.23 1.14
N GLY A 45 -6.06 -7.63 1.36
CA GLY A 45 -6.45 -9.05 1.30
C GLY A 45 -6.15 -9.69 -0.05
N ARG A 46 -6.44 -8.97 -1.14
CA ARG A 46 -6.15 -9.43 -2.50
C ARG A 46 -4.64 -9.51 -2.78
N LEU A 47 -3.84 -8.56 -2.29
CA LEU A 47 -2.39 -8.59 -2.46
C LEU A 47 -1.79 -9.82 -1.78
N LEU A 48 -2.13 -10.04 -0.51
CA LEU A 48 -1.61 -11.17 0.27
C LEU A 48 -1.97 -12.51 -0.37
N ASP A 49 -3.23 -12.70 -0.77
CA ASP A 49 -3.67 -13.91 -1.49
C ASP A 49 -2.87 -14.15 -2.79
N MET A 50 -2.53 -13.09 -3.53
CA MET A 50 -1.74 -13.22 -4.75
C MET A 50 -0.26 -13.51 -4.50
N VAL A 51 0.33 -12.93 -3.46
CA VAL A 51 1.71 -13.22 -3.04
C VAL A 51 1.83 -14.65 -2.54
N ASP A 52 0.90 -15.10 -1.68
CA ASP A 52 0.86 -16.47 -1.15
C ASP A 52 0.76 -17.49 -2.30
N LYS A 53 -0.13 -17.27 -3.27
CA LYS A 53 -0.26 -18.13 -4.46
C LYS A 53 1.02 -18.15 -5.31
N ALA A 54 1.70 -17.02 -5.44
CA ALA A 54 2.96 -16.95 -6.17
C ALA A 54 4.07 -17.73 -5.46
N HIS A 55 4.05 -17.77 -4.12
CA HIS A 55 4.98 -18.57 -3.32
C HIS A 55 4.69 -20.07 -3.40
N ASP A 56 3.43 -20.47 -3.28
CA ASP A 56 3.04 -21.88 -3.28
C ASP A 56 3.15 -22.53 -4.67
N GLY A 57 2.85 -21.78 -5.73
CA GLY A 57 2.79 -22.29 -7.10
C GLY A 57 3.99 -21.93 -7.98
N GLY A 58 4.91 -21.10 -7.50
CA GLY A 58 6.03 -20.58 -8.28
C GLY A 58 7.27 -21.46 -8.26
N ASP A 59 8.14 -21.29 -9.26
CA ASP A 59 9.47 -21.89 -9.29
C ASP A 59 10.54 -21.05 -8.55
N GLY A 60 10.10 -20.09 -7.73
CA GLY A 60 10.94 -19.15 -6.99
C GLY A 60 11.56 -18.04 -7.85
N ARG A 61 11.24 -17.98 -9.15
CA ARG A 61 11.72 -16.88 -10.01
C ARG A 61 11.03 -15.58 -9.66
N ARG A 62 11.79 -14.50 -9.79
CA ARG A 62 11.28 -13.14 -9.61
C ARG A 62 10.33 -12.80 -10.77
N ASP A 63 9.15 -12.29 -10.43
CA ASP A 63 8.18 -11.76 -11.38
C ASP A 63 8.14 -10.22 -11.30
N PRO A 64 8.63 -9.49 -12.33
CA PRO A 64 8.57 -8.04 -12.36
C PRO A 64 7.15 -7.46 -12.31
N ALA A 65 6.14 -8.21 -12.78
CA ALA A 65 4.75 -7.81 -12.68
C ALA A 65 4.25 -7.88 -11.25
N LEU A 66 4.60 -8.94 -10.51
CA LEU A 66 4.28 -9.04 -9.09
C LEU A 66 4.98 -7.95 -8.27
N ASP A 67 6.23 -7.61 -8.60
CA ASP A 67 6.90 -6.47 -7.96
C ASP A 67 6.16 -5.14 -8.20
N GLN A 68 5.68 -4.90 -9.42
CA GLN A 68 4.93 -3.69 -9.72
C GLN A 68 3.55 -3.69 -9.05
N LEU A 69 2.92 -4.86 -8.92
CA LEU A 69 1.66 -5.02 -8.20
C LEU A 69 1.81 -4.56 -6.73
N VAL A 70 2.86 -5.01 -6.05
CA VAL A 70 3.18 -4.56 -4.69
C VAL A 70 3.42 -3.05 -4.65
N ARG A 71 4.15 -2.47 -5.63
CA ARG A 71 4.35 -1.01 -5.67
C ARG A 71 3.04 -0.24 -5.79
N SER A 72 2.13 -0.66 -6.67
CA SER A 72 0.82 -0.04 -6.82
C SER A 72 0.01 -0.14 -5.52
N ALA A 73 0.08 -1.27 -4.81
CA ALA A 73 -0.54 -1.42 -3.51
C ALA A 73 0.06 -0.47 -2.45
N LEU A 74 1.39 -0.38 -2.34
CA LEU A 74 2.06 0.54 -1.41
C LEU A 74 1.67 2.01 -1.67
N LEU A 75 1.55 2.39 -2.95
CA LEU A 75 1.12 3.72 -3.33
C LEU A 75 -0.36 3.97 -3.01
N ALA A 76 -1.24 2.98 -3.23
CA ALA A 76 -2.65 3.06 -2.85
C ALA A 76 -2.85 3.19 -1.32
N LEU A 77 -2.04 2.49 -0.54
CA LEU A 77 -2.13 2.44 0.93
C LEU A 77 -1.49 3.64 1.65
N SER A 78 -1.00 4.65 0.94
CA SER A 78 -0.41 5.82 1.61
C SER A 78 -1.43 6.53 2.50
N SER A 79 -1.06 6.76 3.77
CA SER A 79 -1.89 7.49 4.73
C SER A 79 -2.14 8.95 4.33
N ASP A 80 -1.31 9.50 3.44
CA ASP A 80 -1.44 10.87 2.94
C ASP A 80 -2.77 11.09 2.21
N TRP A 81 -3.33 10.06 1.55
CA TRP A 81 -4.60 10.20 0.85
C TRP A 81 -5.74 10.48 1.82
N ALA A 82 -5.88 9.66 2.86
CA ALA A 82 -6.87 9.87 3.91
C ALA A 82 -6.64 11.20 4.65
N PHE A 83 -5.37 11.52 4.93
CA PHE A 83 -5.02 12.80 5.58
C PHE A 83 -5.47 14.02 4.75
N MET A 84 -5.15 14.07 3.45
CA MET A 84 -5.51 15.19 2.58
C MET A 84 -7.02 15.31 2.36
N VAL A 85 -7.76 14.20 2.38
CA VAL A 85 -9.22 14.21 2.35
C VAL A 85 -9.78 14.77 3.66
N THR A 86 -9.35 14.25 4.81
CA THR A 86 -9.88 14.68 6.11
C THR A 86 -9.52 16.13 6.46
N LYS A 87 -8.37 16.63 6.00
CA LYS A 87 -7.95 18.02 6.20
C LYS A 87 -8.43 18.99 5.13
N ASP A 88 -9.11 18.48 4.09
CA ASP A 88 -9.59 19.24 2.93
C ASP A 88 -8.51 20.15 2.30
N THR A 89 -7.26 19.71 2.31
CA THR A 89 -6.14 20.47 1.73
C THR A 89 -6.02 20.23 0.22
N ALA A 90 -6.32 19.00 -0.21
CA ALA A 90 -6.28 18.57 -1.61
C ALA A 90 -7.19 17.34 -1.84
N ALA A 91 -8.38 17.34 -1.25
CA ALA A 91 -9.25 16.15 -1.17
C ALA A 91 -9.56 15.51 -2.54
N HIS A 92 -9.85 16.33 -3.56
CA HIS A 92 -10.12 15.83 -4.91
C HIS A 92 -8.89 15.14 -5.51
N TYR A 93 -7.71 15.75 -5.39
CA TYR A 93 -6.46 15.16 -5.87
C TYR A 93 -6.16 13.84 -5.16
N ALA A 94 -6.32 13.80 -3.83
CA ALA A 94 -6.09 12.60 -3.04
C ALA A 94 -7.00 11.45 -3.46
N ARG A 95 -8.30 11.70 -3.64
CA ARG A 95 -9.25 10.70 -4.13
C ARG A 95 -8.89 10.20 -5.53
N GLN A 96 -8.50 11.09 -6.43
CA GLN A 96 -8.06 10.69 -7.78
C GLN A 96 -6.79 9.82 -7.75
N ARG A 97 -5.80 10.14 -6.90
CA ARG A 97 -4.57 9.34 -6.78
C ARG A 97 -4.84 7.97 -6.17
N HIS A 98 -5.61 7.93 -5.09
CA HIS A 98 -6.07 6.68 -4.46
C HIS A 98 -6.75 5.77 -5.48
N LEU A 99 -7.78 6.28 -6.18
CA LEU A 99 -8.50 5.51 -7.21
C LEU A 99 -7.59 5.09 -8.36
N GLY A 100 -6.66 5.94 -8.80
CA GLY A 100 -5.70 5.62 -9.86
C GLY A 100 -4.80 4.44 -9.49
N HIS A 101 -4.21 4.46 -8.29
CA HIS A 101 -3.36 3.36 -7.82
C HIS A 101 -4.14 2.06 -7.60
N HIS A 102 -5.38 2.13 -7.10
CA HIS A 102 -6.29 0.98 -7.02
C HIS A 102 -6.62 0.39 -8.39
N ALA A 103 -6.94 1.24 -9.38
CA ALA A 103 -7.22 0.80 -10.74
C ALA A 103 -5.98 0.14 -11.39
N ASP A 104 -4.79 0.70 -11.18
CA ASP A 104 -3.54 0.14 -11.67
C ASP A 104 -3.22 -1.21 -11.01
N PHE A 105 -3.42 -1.32 -9.70
CA PHE A 105 -3.30 -2.58 -8.96
C PHE A 105 -4.26 -3.64 -9.51
N HIS A 106 -5.55 -3.36 -9.60
CA HIS A 106 -6.54 -4.33 -10.06
C HIS A 106 -6.31 -4.77 -11.50
N ARG A 107 -5.96 -3.84 -12.39
CA ARG A 107 -5.62 -4.16 -13.78
C ARG A 107 -4.46 -5.15 -13.86
N LEU A 108 -3.41 -4.94 -13.08
CA LEU A 108 -2.26 -5.82 -13.10
C LEU A 108 -2.57 -7.16 -12.41
N ALA A 109 -3.31 -7.12 -11.31
CA ALA A 109 -3.78 -8.29 -10.59
C ALA A 109 -4.60 -9.23 -11.49
N ASP A 110 -5.51 -8.69 -12.29
CA ASP A 110 -6.33 -9.46 -13.23
C ASP A 110 -5.48 -10.12 -14.33
N LEU A 111 -4.45 -9.44 -14.82
CA LEU A 111 -3.55 -9.98 -15.84
C LEU A 111 -2.67 -11.11 -15.30
N ILE A 112 -2.18 -10.98 -14.07
CA ILE A 112 -1.42 -12.03 -13.37
C ILE A 112 -2.33 -13.24 -13.12
N ALA A 113 -3.50 -13.03 -12.53
CA ALA A 113 -4.44 -14.10 -12.20
C ALA A 113 -4.97 -14.86 -13.44
N SER A 114 -5.06 -14.19 -14.60
CA SER A 114 -5.47 -14.81 -15.86
C SER A 114 -4.32 -15.51 -16.62
N GLY A 115 -3.11 -15.56 -16.05
CA GLY A 115 -1.95 -16.21 -16.67
C GLY A 115 -1.41 -15.46 -17.89
N ARG A 116 -1.74 -14.18 -18.06
CA ARG A 116 -1.35 -13.36 -19.23
C ARG A 116 0.03 -12.72 -19.01
N GLY A 117 1.03 -13.52 -18.64
CA GLY A 117 2.37 -13.08 -18.22
C GLY A 117 3.01 -12.01 -19.13
N PRO A 118 3.15 -12.23 -20.45
CA PRO A 118 3.74 -11.23 -21.34
C PRO A 118 2.98 -9.89 -21.37
N GLN A 119 1.67 -9.90 -21.15
CA GLN A 119 0.89 -8.67 -21.07
C GLN A 119 1.01 -8.00 -19.70
N ALA A 120 1.02 -8.79 -18.61
CA ALA A 120 1.27 -8.30 -17.27
C ALA A 120 2.61 -7.58 -17.20
N GLU A 121 3.69 -8.16 -17.73
CA GLU A 121 5.02 -7.54 -17.79
C GLU A 121 5.01 -6.21 -18.55
N ARG A 122 4.34 -6.12 -19.71
CA ARG A 122 4.23 -4.87 -20.47
C ARG A 122 3.49 -3.78 -19.70
N VAL A 123 2.38 -4.14 -19.05
CA VAL A 123 1.60 -3.20 -18.23
C VAL A 123 2.41 -2.75 -17.02
N ALA A 124 3.07 -3.68 -16.34
CA ALA A 124 3.96 -3.39 -15.22
C ALA A 124 5.08 -2.43 -15.62
N HIS A 125 5.73 -2.66 -16.77
CA HIS A 125 6.77 -1.77 -17.27
C HIS A 125 6.24 -0.37 -17.58
N ALA A 126 5.05 -0.27 -18.20
CA ALA A 126 4.42 1.01 -18.50
C ALA A 126 4.06 1.78 -17.21
N GLN A 127 3.44 1.12 -16.24
CA GLN A 127 3.10 1.69 -14.93
C GLN A 127 4.37 2.17 -14.21
N ARG A 128 5.45 1.40 -14.24
CA ARG A 128 6.73 1.74 -13.59
C ARG A 128 7.38 3.01 -14.11
N THR A 129 7.03 3.48 -15.31
CA THR A 129 7.52 4.78 -15.82
C THR A 129 6.94 5.97 -15.06
N VAL A 130 5.79 5.78 -14.40
CA VAL A 130 5.11 6.79 -13.58
C VAL A 130 5.23 6.44 -12.10
N ASP A 131 4.96 5.18 -11.75
CA ASP A 131 4.89 4.64 -10.39
C ASP A 131 6.09 3.71 -10.11
N GLY A 132 7.30 4.27 -10.19
CA GLY A 132 8.57 3.53 -10.10
C GLY A 132 9.38 3.59 -8.79
N PRO A 133 8.84 3.95 -7.59
CA PRO A 133 9.66 3.95 -6.38
C PRO A 133 10.09 2.52 -6.00
N PHE A 134 11.05 2.41 -5.08
CA PHE A 134 11.57 1.12 -4.58
C PHE A 134 12.14 0.24 -5.70
N ALA A 135 13.21 0.70 -6.34
CA ALA A 135 13.85 0.00 -7.46
C ALA A 135 14.28 -1.44 -7.12
N HIS A 136 14.58 -1.71 -5.85
CA HIS A 136 15.02 -3.00 -5.33
C HIS A 136 13.90 -3.85 -4.72
N LEU A 137 12.64 -3.40 -4.75
CA LEU A 137 11.52 -4.20 -4.27
C LEU A 137 11.47 -5.53 -5.02
N ASP A 138 11.36 -6.60 -4.24
CA ASP A 138 11.29 -8.00 -4.66
C ASP A 138 10.13 -8.64 -3.90
N ALA A 139 9.05 -8.95 -4.63
CA ALA A 139 7.81 -9.47 -4.04
C ALA A 139 7.99 -10.84 -3.39
N ARG A 140 9.09 -11.56 -3.67
CA ARG A 140 9.39 -12.87 -3.07
C ARG A 140 9.77 -12.80 -1.58
N LEU A 141 9.94 -11.59 -1.05
CA LEU A 141 10.36 -11.34 0.33
C LEU A 141 9.20 -10.93 1.26
N LEU A 142 7.98 -10.88 0.73
CA LEU A 142 6.76 -10.54 1.48
C LEU A 142 6.16 -11.78 2.12
#